data_AF-A0AA42XJB3-F1
#
_entry.id   AF-A0AA42XJB3-F1
#
_cell.length_a   1.000
_cell.length_b   1.000
_cell.length_c   1.000
_cell.angle_alpha   90.00
_cell.angle_beta   90.00
_cell.angle_gamma   90.00
#
_symmetry.space_group_name_H-M   'P 1'
#
loop_
_entity.id
_entity.type
_entity.pdbx_description
1 polymer ?
#
loop_
_entity_poly.entity_id
_entity_poly.type
_entity_poly.pdbx_seq_one_letter_code
_entity_poly.pdbx_strand_id
1 'polypeptide(L)'
;MVVVLSTIGFLMGLYVAWRLFWPLRMPAALKVVLSLLLVAVAVQLRIVATFWGTTASPEIPKLAIATLATGSTAVLLLALVMLVLDAGLLLSRLLRWPRAVAAMRTRRLRPVAGVLALLVSGYGVSQGMAVPKPRHIEVSIAGLPAAFDGYRVLQLTDIHTSRLLTGDWVRRVVNESNALTPDLIVITGDLIDGSVEARRDDARPLADLRAPDGVIAITGNHEYYAQYQAWMQAFRALHMQVLENSHVQVRRGDAALTIAGVTDPVAARYGLPLPDLETALAGADPTAPVILLDHRPRNAREAAARGVKLQLSGHTHGGQIIGMDQLVKRANGGYVSGRYDVDGMTLYVSNGAGLWAGFPARIGVPSEITLVTLRRAP
;
A
#
# COMPACT_ATOMS: atom_id res chain seq x y z
N MET A 1 -15.31 5.67 7.54
CA MET A 1 -14.64 5.22 6.30
C MET A 1 -15.54 4.30 5.47
N VAL A 2 -16.00 3.16 6.00
CA VAL A 2 -16.83 2.18 5.27
C VAL A 2 -18.08 2.80 4.63
N VAL A 3 -18.84 3.61 5.36
CA VAL A 3 -20.04 4.29 4.84
C VAL A 3 -19.69 5.18 3.64
N VAL A 4 -18.64 5.98 3.74
CA VAL A 4 -18.20 6.89 2.65
C VAL A 4 -17.79 6.10 1.41
N LEU A 5 -16.95 5.08 1.55
CA LEU A 5 -16.53 4.23 0.42
C LEU A 5 -17.73 3.51 -0.23
N SER A 6 -18.67 3.04 0.59
CA SER A 6 -19.89 2.37 0.11
C SER A 6 -20.79 3.34 -0.65
N THR A 7 -20.96 4.56 -0.16
CA THR A 7 -21.76 5.60 -0.83
C THR A 7 -21.13 5.99 -2.16
N ILE A 8 -19.81 6.20 -2.21
CA ILE A 8 -19.09 6.49 -3.46
C ILE A 8 -19.25 5.33 -4.44
N GLY A 9 -19.01 4.09 -3.98
CA GLY A 9 -19.18 2.89 -4.80
C GLY A 9 -20.60 2.75 -5.34
N PHE A 10 -21.61 3.00 -4.52
CA PHE A 10 -23.02 2.95 -4.91
C PHE A 10 -23.35 3.98 -6.00
N LEU A 11 -22.98 5.25 -5.78
CA LEU A 11 -23.23 6.33 -6.75
C LEU A 11 -22.48 6.09 -8.06
N MET A 12 -21.23 5.63 -7.98
CA MET A 12 -20.42 5.25 -9.13
C MET A 12 -21.06 4.09 -9.90
N GLY A 13 -21.52 3.07 -9.20
CA GLY A 13 -22.23 1.93 -9.79
C GLY A 13 -23.50 2.37 -10.51
N LEU A 14 -24.34 3.21 -9.88
CA LEU A 14 -25.55 3.76 -10.52
C LEU A 14 -25.22 4.58 -11.77
N TYR A 15 -24.19 5.42 -11.70
CA TYR A 15 -23.74 6.23 -12.83
C TYR A 15 -23.28 5.35 -14.01
N VAL A 16 -22.44 4.36 -13.73
CA VAL A 16 -21.94 3.43 -14.75
C VAL A 16 -23.08 2.59 -15.33
N ALA A 17 -23.99 2.08 -14.50
CA ALA A 17 -25.18 1.36 -14.92
C ALA A 17 -26.04 2.18 -15.89
N TRP A 18 -26.34 3.43 -15.52
CA TRP A 18 -27.13 4.35 -16.35
C TRP A 18 -26.45 4.65 -17.68
N ARG A 19 -25.13 4.85 -17.67
CA ARG A 19 -24.37 5.17 -18.89
C ARG A 19 -24.09 3.96 -19.77
N LEU A 20 -23.88 2.78 -19.20
CA LEU A 20 -23.52 1.56 -19.94
C LEU A 20 -24.74 0.87 -20.51
N PHE A 21 -25.70 0.51 -19.65
CA PHE A 21 -26.75 -0.43 -20.02
C PHE A 21 -27.99 0.27 -20.61
N TRP A 22 -28.37 1.45 -20.11
CA TRP A 22 -29.67 2.04 -20.48
C TRP A 22 -29.73 2.51 -21.94
N PRO A 23 -28.62 2.97 -22.56
CA PRO A 23 -28.57 3.26 -23.98
C PRO A 23 -28.64 2.03 -24.90
N LEU A 24 -28.44 0.80 -24.38
CA LEU A 24 -28.46 -0.42 -25.18
C LEU A 24 -29.89 -0.86 -25.53
N ARG A 25 -30.05 -1.55 -26.66
CA ARG A 25 -31.34 -2.12 -27.08
C ARG A 25 -31.52 -3.49 -26.42
N MET A 26 -32.02 -3.50 -25.18
CA MET A 26 -32.23 -4.70 -24.37
C MET A 26 -33.54 -4.56 -23.55
N PRO A 27 -34.18 -5.67 -23.16
CA PRO A 27 -35.36 -5.64 -22.28
C PRO A 27 -35.10 -4.89 -20.97
N ALA A 28 -36.11 -4.16 -20.47
CA ALA A 28 -35.98 -3.36 -19.25
C ALA A 28 -35.66 -4.21 -18.01
N ALA A 29 -36.24 -5.41 -17.90
CA ALA A 29 -35.95 -6.33 -16.81
C ALA A 29 -34.47 -6.74 -16.77
N LEU A 30 -33.90 -7.09 -17.93
CA LEU A 30 -32.48 -7.46 -18.03
C LEU A 30 -31.56 -6.29 -17.68
N LYS A 31 -31.90 -5.09 -18.15
CA LYS A 31 -31.23 -3.85 -17.76
C LYS A 31 -31.20 -3.71 -16.23
N VAL A 32 -32.37 -3.76 -15.57
CA VAL A 32 -32.47 -3.64 -14.10
C VAL A 32 -31.58 -4.66 -13.39
N VAL A 33 -31.64 -5.93 -13.79
CA VAL A 33 -30.80 -7.00 -13.20
C VAL A 33 -29.30 -6.68 -13.36
N LEU A 34 -28.85 -6.32 -14.56
CA LEU A 34 -27.44 -5.99 -14.81
C LEU A 34 -26.96 -4.79 -13.98
N SER A 35 -27.81 -3.77 -13.79
CA SER A 35 -27.47 -2.63 -12.94
C SER A 35 -27.41 -2.98 -11.47
N LEU A 36 -28.31 -3.83 -10.98
CA LEU A 36 -28.25 -4.31 -9.60
C LEU A 36 -26.97 -5.12 -9.35
N LEU A 37 -26.60 -5.99 -10.29
CA LEU A 37 -25.33 -6.74 -10.22
C LEU A 37 -24.11 -5.81 -10.24
N LEU A 38 -24.09 -4.81 -11.12
CA LEU A 38 -22.99 -3.86 -11.22
C LEU A 38 -22.87 -3.00 -9.95
N VAL A 39 -23.99 -2.55 -9.39
CA VAL A 39 -24.01 -1.83 -8.12
C VAL A 39 -23.52 -2.74 -6.98
N ALA A 40 -23.96 -4.00 -6.92
CA ALA A 40 -23.51 -4.96 -5.92
C ALA A 40 -21.99 -5.17 -5.98
N VAL A 41 -21.41 -5.27 -7.17
CA VAL A 41 -19.96 -5.32 -7.38
C VAL A 41 -19.29 -4.02 -6.93
N ALA A 42 -19.88 -2.85 -7.23
CA ALA A 42 -19.33 -1.56 -6.83
C ALA A 42 -19.35 -1.33 -5.32
N VAL A 43 -20.29 -1.96 -4.59
CA VAL A 43 -20.38 -1.92 -3.12
C VAL A 43 -19.88 -3.20 -2.45
N GLN A 44 -19.13 -4.06 -3.17
CA GLN A 44 -18.73 -5.38 -2.68
C GLN A 44 -18.07 -5.33 -1.30
N LEU A 45 -17.24 -4.32 -1.01
CA LEU A 45 -16.53 -4.22 0.27
C LEU A 45 -17.49 -4.11 1.44
N ARG A 46 -18.63 -3.44 1.25
CA ARG A 46 -19.68 -3.34 2.25
C ARG A 46 -20.36 -4.68 2.47
N ILE A 47 -20.69 -5.37 1.38
CA ILE A 47 -21.35 -6.67 1.42
C ILE A 47 -20.44 -7.67 2.15
N VAL A 48 -19.17 -7.76 1.75
CA VAL A 48 -18.20 -8.67 2.35
C VAL A 48 -17.95 -8.33 3.81
N ALA A 49 -17.75 -7.05 4.16
CA ALA A 49 -17.58 -6.65 5.56
C ALA A 49 -18.84 -6.83 6.44
N THR A 50 -20.02 -7.08 5.85
CA THR A 50 -21.25 -7.34 6.62
C THR A 50 -21.40 -8.82 6.96
N PHE A 51 -20.90 -9.72 6.10
CA PHE A 51 -21.17 -11.16 6.21
C PHE A 51 -19.91 -12.02 6.39
N TRP A 52 -18.74 -11.57 5.93
CA TRP A 52 -17.53 -12.39 5.80
C TRP A 52 -16.26 -11.58 6.14
N GLY A 53 -16.17 -11.08 7.38
CA GLY A 53 -14.99 -10.39 7.89
C GLY A 53 -15.19 -8.88 8.01
N THR A 54 -14.12 -8.11 7.79
CA THR A 54 -14.16 -6.64 7.87
C THR A 54 -13.70 -6.02 6.56
N THR A 55 -13.81 -4.70 6.43
CA THR A 55 -13.19 -4.03 5.27
C THR A 55 -11.69 -4.21 5.27
N ALA A 56 -11.05 -4.18 6.45
CA ALA A 56 -9.60 -4.37 6.57
C ALA A 56 -9.18 -5.81 6.26
N SER A 57 -9.99 -6.81 6.63
CA SER A 57 -9.71 -8.23 6.38
C SER A 57 -10.94 -8.95 5.81
N PRO A 58 -11.12 -8.98 4.48
CA PRO A 58 -12.11 -9.82 3.81
C PRO A 58 -11.80 -11.32 4.04
N GLU A 59 -12.74 -12.06 4.64
CA GLU A 59 -12.59 -13.49 4.97
C GLU A 59 -13.37 -14.40 4.00
N ILE A 60 -13.22 -14.16 2.70
CA ILE A 60 -13.76 -15.00 1.62
C ILE A 60 -12.62 -15.67 0.82
N PRO A 61 -12.90 -16.70 0.00
CA PRO A 61 -11.86 -17.36 -0.78
C PRO A 61 -11.08 -16.41 -1.69
N LYS A 62 -9.77 -16.66 -1.85
CA LYS A 62 -8.84 -15.87 -2.67
C LYS A 62 -9.40 -15.49 -4.05
N LEU A 63 -9.97 -16.46 -4.77
CA LEU A 63 -10.52 -16.23 -6.11
C LEU A 63 -11.74 -15.30 -6.09
N ALA A 64 -12.56 -15.36 -5.03
CA ALA A 64 -13.68 -14.46 -4.85
C ALA A 64 -13.20 -13.03 -4.59
N ILE A 65 -12.18 -12.83 -3.74
CA ILE A 65 -11.55 -11.52 -3.52
C ILE A 65 -11.03 -10.96 -4.85
N ALA A 66 -10.22 -11.74 -5.59
CA ALA A 66 -9.65 -11.31 -6.86
C ALA A 66 -10.72 -10.97 -7.93
N THR A 67 -11.78 -11.77 -8.00
CA THR A 67 -12.89 -11.55 -8.96
C THR A 67 -13.69 -10.30 -8.61
N LEU A 68 -14.08 -10.13 -7.34
CA LEU A 68 -14.80 -8.96 -6.88
C LEU A 68 -13.97 -7.69 -7.03
N ALA A 69 -12.68 -7.75 -6.70
CA ALA A 69 -11.74 -6.66 -6.92
C ALA A 69 -11.60 -6.29 -8.40
N THR A 70 -11.49 -7.30 -9.28
CA THR A 70 -11.45 -7.07 -10.73
C THR A 70 -12.72 -6.37 -11.21
N GLY A 71 -13.88 -6.81 -10.72
CA GLY A 71 -15.16 -6.17 -11.01
C GLY A 71 -15.21 -4.72 -10.50
N SER A 72 -14.90 -4.47 -9.22
CA SER A 72 -14.99 -3.14 -8.62
C SER A 72 -14.00 -2.15 -9.24
N THR A 73 -12.78 -2.59 -9.54
CA THR A 73 -11.78 -1.77 -10.22
C THR A 73 -12.19 -1.50 -11.68
N ALA A 74 -12.84 -2.45 -12.36
CA ALA A 74 -13.38 -2.20 -13.71
C ALA A 74 -14.50 -1.16 -13.67
N VAL A 75 -15.39 -1.19 -12.66
CA VAL A 75 -16.41 -0.14 -12.46
C VAL A 75 -15.76 1.22 -12.23
N LEU A 76 -14.71 1.29 -11.40
CA LEU A 76 -13.95 2.53 -11.17
C LEU A 76 -13.35 3.09 -12.45
N LEU A 77 -12.58 2.29 -13.17
CA LEU A 77 -11.95 2.71 -14.44
C LEU A 77 -13.00 3.14 -15.46
N LEU A 78 -14.09 2.39 -15.58
CA LEU A 78 -15.17 2.71 -16.50
C LEU A 78 -15.88 4.01 -16.11
N ALA A 79 -16.08 4.28 -14.81
CA ALA A 79 -16.64 5.54 -14.34
C ALA A 79 -15.76 6.73 -14.73
N LEU A 80 -14.43 6.64 -14.56
CA LEU A 80 -13.51 7.68 -15.00
C LEU A 80 -13.59 7.90 -16.52
N VAL A 81 -13.57 6.83 -17.32
CA VAL A 81 -13.68 6.93 -18.78
C VAL A 81 -15.00 7.58 -19.18
N MET A 82 -16.12 7.23 -18.52
CA MET A 82 -17.42 7.82 -18.78
C MET A 82 -17.47 9.31 -18.42
N LEU A 83 -16.86 9.72 -17.31
CA LEU A 83 -16.76 11.12 -16.94
C LEU A 83 -15.98 11.93 -18.00
N VAL A 84 -14.87 11.38 -18.50
CA VAL A 84 -14.09 12.00 -19.59
C VAL A 84 -14.90 12.08 -20.88
N LEU A 85 -15.62 11.02 -21.25
CA LEU A 85 -16.49 11.02 -22.43
C LEU A 85 -17.64 12.03 -22.31
N ASP A 86 -18.24 12.16 -21.12
CA ASP A 86 -19.32 13.10 -20.86
C ASP A 86 -18.82 14.56 -20.86
N ALA A 87 -17.65 14.83 -20.26
CA ALA A 87 -17.00 16.14 -20.31
C ALA A 87 -16.60 16.51 -21.74
N GLY A 88 -16.02 15.57 -22.50
CA GLY A 88 -15.68 15.74 -23.91
C GLY A 88 -16.92 16.01 -24.78
N LEU A 89 -18.04 15.33 -24.50
CA LEU A 89 -19.30 15.55 -25.19
C LEU A 89 -19.86 16.96 -24.89
N LEU A 90 -19.80 17.40 -23.64
CA LEU A 90 -20.21 18.75 -23.23
C LEU A 90 -19.35 19.80 -23.95
N LEU A 91 -18.02 19.67 -23.89
CA LEU A 91 -17.09 20.59 -24.55
C LEU A 91 -17.31 20.63 -26.06
N SER A 92 -17.47 19.47 -26.71
CA SER A 92 -17.72 19.39 -28.15
C SER A 92 -19.02 20.07 -28.57
N ARG A 93 -20.04 20.07 -27.70
CA ARG A 93 -21.29 20.82 -27.94
C ARG A 93 -21.09 22.32 -27.81
N LEU A 94 -20.36 22.76 -26.78
CA LEU A 94 -20.04 24.18 -26.56
C LEU A 94 -19.22 24.74 -27.72
N LEU A 95 -18.25 23.98 -28.23
CA LEU A 95 -17.41 24.34 -29.37
C LEU A 95 -18.07 24.08 -30.74
N ARG A 96 -19.33 23.61 -30.76
CA ARG A 96 -20.10 23.30 -31.99
C ARG A 96 -19.35 22.37 -32.95
N TRP A 97 -18.79 21.28 -32.44
CA TRP A 97 -18.06 20.26 -33.21
C TRP A 97 -18.93 19.01 -33.46
N PRO A 98 -19.80 19.00 -34.49
CA PRO A 98 -20.80 17.95 -34.70
C PRO A 98 -20.18 16.56 -34.96
N ARG A 99 -19.02 16.50 -35.63
CA ARG A 99 -18.30 15.25 -35.90
C ARG A 99 -17.83 14.57 -34.60
N ALA A 100 -17.29 15.33 -33.66
CA ALA A 100 -16.86 14.83 -32.35
C ALA A 100 -18.05 14.32 -31.52
N VAL A 101 -19.16 15.07 -31.53
CA VAL A 101 -20.42 14.66 -30.87
C VAL A 101 -20.94 13.34 -31.45
N ALA A 102 -20.93 13.17 -32.77
CA ALA A 102 -21.36 11.94 -33.41
C ALA A 102 -20.48 10.75 -33.00
N ALA A 103 -19.15 10.92 -33.02
CA ALA A 103 -18.19 9.89 -32.62
C ALA A 103 -18.40 9.43 -31.16
N MET A 104 -18.53 10.35 -30.20
CA MET A 104 -18.71 10.03 -28.77
C MET A 104 -20.09 9.42 -28.45
N ARG A 105 -21.08 9.60 -29.32
CA ARG A 105 -22.42 8.98 -29.18
C ARG A 105 -22.51 7.57 -29.78
N THR A 106 -21.44 7.07 -30.39
CA THR A 106 -21.41 5.73 -30.98
C THR A 106 -21.77 4.67 -29.94
N ARG A 107 -22.74 3.81 -30.25
CA ARG A 107 -23.28 2.82 -29.31
C ARG A 107 -22.26 1.77 -28.85
N ARG A 108 -21.23 1.51 -29.65
CA ARG A 108 -20.16 0.54 -29.34
C ARG A 108 -19.11 1.09 -28.39
N LEU A 109 -18.96 2.42 -28.29
CA LEU A 109 -17.86 3.03 -27.53
C LEU A 109 -17.88 2.65 -26.05
N ARG A 110 -19.04 2.72 -25.39
CA ARG A 110 -19.17 2.42 -23.96
C ARG A 110 -19.01 0.93 -23.63
N PRO A 111 -19.61 -0.01 -24.38
CA PRO A 111 -19.31 -1.44 -24.22
C PRO A 111 -17.84 -1.79 -24.44
N VAL A 112 -17.20 -1.22 -25.48
CA VAL A 112 -15.77 -1.44 -25.74
C VAL A 112 -14.93 -0.91 -24.58
N ALA A 113 -15.23 0.30 -24.08
CA ALA A 113 -14.59 0.84 -22.88
C ALA A 113 -14.78 -0.06 -21.65
N GLY A 114 -15.96 -0.67 -21.49
CA GLY A 114 -16.23 -1.61 -20.41
C GLY A 114 -15.40 -2.89 -20.50
N VAL A 115 -15.25 -3.47 -21.69
CA VAL A 115 -14.37 -4.63 -21.92
C VAL A 115 -12.91 -4.26 -21.64
N LEU A 116 -12.44 -3.12 -22.15
CA LEU A 116 -11.07 -2.65 -21.89
C LEU A 116 -10.82 -2.39 -20.40
N ALA A 117 -11.77 -1.76 -19.70
CA ALA A 117 -11.69 -1.54 -18.26
C ALA A 117 -11.62 -2.87 -17.49
N LEU A 118 -12.36 -3.90 -17.90
CA LEU A 118 -12.30 -5.23 -17.31
C LEU A 118 -10.94 -5.90 -17.54
N LEU A 119 -10.39 -5.82 -18.76
CA LEU A 119 -9.08 -6.39 -19.09
C LEU A 119 -7.95 -5.69 -18.32
N VAL A 120 -7.93 -4.36 -18.30
CA VAL A 120 -6.96 -3.57 -17.55
C VAL A 120 -7.08 -3.83 -16.05
N SER A 121 -8.31 -3.96 -15.55
CA SER A 121 -8.56 -4.31 -14.15
C SER A 121 -8.04 -5.71 -13.80
N GLY A 122 -8.31 -6.72 -14.64
CA GLY A 122 -7.80 -8.08 -14.44
C GLY A 122 -6.27 -8.14 -14.46
N TYR A 123 -5.65 -7.41 -15.39
CA TYR A 123 -4.19 -7.21 -15.38
C TYR A 123 -3.74 -6.55 -14.08
N GLY A 124 -4.40 -5.47 -13.65
CA GLY A 124 -4.05 -4.74 -12.44
C GLY A 124 -4.14 -5.58 -11.17
N VAL A 125 -5.18 -6.40 -11.04
CA VAL A 125 -5.32 -7.35 -9.92
C VAL A 125 -4.26 -8.44 -9.97
N SER A 126 -3.96 -8.97 -11.16
CA SER A 126 -2.87 -9.92 -11.34
C SER A 126 -1.51 -9.33 -10.94
N GLN A 127 -1.23 -8.07 -11.29
CA GLN A 127 -0.02 -7.37 -10.86
C GLN A 127 -0.01 -7.10 -9.36
N GLY A 128 -1.18 -6.80 -8.79
CA GLY A 128 -1.37 -6.62 -7.35
C GLY A 128 -1.03 -7.87 -6.52
N MET A 129 -1.22 -9.04 -7.10
CA MET A 129 -0.95 -10.34 -6.47
C MET A 129 0.41 -10.94 -6.87
N ALA A 130 1.17 -10.27 -7.74
CA ALA A 130 2.48 -10.74 -8.16
C ALA A 130 3.48 -10.66 -6.99
N VAL A 131 4.49 -11.54 -7.00
CA VAL A 131 5.63 -11.38 -6.08
C VAL A 131 6.44 -10.17 -6.57
N PRO A 132 6.80 -9.22 -5.69
CA PRO A 132 7.53 -8.02 -6.07
C PRO A 132 8.89 -8.35 -6.66
N LYS A 133 9.36 -7.46 -7.52
CA LYS A 133 10.75 -7.49 -7.97
C LYS A 133 11.62 -6.69 -6.99
N PRO A 134 12.88 -7.10 -6.77
CA PRO A 134 13.84 -6.30 -6.04
C PRO A 134 14.03 -4.92 -6.69
N ARG A 135 14.16 -3.89 -5.86
CA ARG A 135 14.57 -2.54 -6.24
C ARG A 135 15.81 -2.15 -5.46
N HIS A 136 16.84 -1.71 -6.16
CA HIS A 136 18.09 -1.29 -5.55
C HIS A 136 18.16 0.24 -5.56
N ILE A 137 18.46 0.83 -4.41
CA ILE A 137 18.71 2.27 -4.30
C ILE A 137 19.97 2.51 -3.46
N GLU A 138 20.69 3.59 -3.76
CA GLU A 138 21.79 4.06 -2.94
C GLU A 138 21.40 5.35 -2.21
N VAL A 139 21.73 5.44 -0.93
CA VAL A 139 21.44 6.62 -0.10
C VAL A 139 22.73 7.12 0.52
N SER A 140 23.17 8.29 0.07
CA SER A 140 24.28 9.01 0.67
C SER A 140 23.86 9.64 2.00
N ILE A 141 24.53 9.29 3.09
CA ILE A 141 24.29 9.80 4.44
C ILE A 141 25.49 10.64 4.88
N ALA A 142 25.24 11.91 5.21
CA ALA A 142 26.23 12.78 5.81
C ALA A 142 26.59 12.30 7.23
N GLY A 143 27.89 12.16 7.50
CA GLY A 143 28.38 11.64 8.78
C GLY A 143 28.26 10.12 8.95
N LEU A 144 28.00 9.36 7.86
CA LEU A 144 28.00 7.90 7.93
C LEU A 144 29.40 7.37 8.29
N PRO A 145 29.56 6.57 9.37
CA PRO A 145 30.84 5.97 9.68
C PRO A 145 31.32 5.05 8.56
N ALA A 146 32.63 5.00 8.33
CA ALA A 146 33.22 4.19 7.26
C ALA A 146 32.86 2.69 7.35
N ALA A 147 32.62 2.18 8.56
CA ALA A 147 32.21 0.80 8.80
C ALA A 147 30.80 0.46 8.25
N PHE A 148 29.99 1.47 7.93
CA PHE A 148 28.65 1.30 7.34
C PHE A 148 28.58 1.72 5.86
N ASP A 149 29.70 2.11 5.23
CA ASP A 149 29.71 2.37 3.79
C ASP A 149 29.53 1.04 3.02
N GLY A 150 28.50 0.99 2.18
CA GLY A 150 28.06 -0.23 1.51
C GLY A 150 27.10 -1.10 2.33
N TYR A 151 26.72 -0.70 3.55
CA TYR A 151 25.78 -1.44 4.39
C TYR A 151 24.40 -1.55 3.74
N ARG A 152 23.79 -2.74 3.76
CA ARG A 152 22.60 -3.10 2.99
C ARG A 152 21.39 -3.29 3.89
N VAL A 153 20.47 -2.33 3.85
CA VAL A 153 19.19 -2.37 4.57
C VAL A 153 18.08 -2.78 3.60
N LEU A 154 17.48 -3.94 3.81
CA LEU A 154 16.30 -4.36 3.04
C LEU A 154 15.02 -3.85 3.73
N GLN A 155 14.26 -3.03 3.03
CA GLN A 155 12.94 -2.60 3.46
C GLN A 155 11.86 -3.52 2.87
N LEU A 156 11.08 -4.11 3.77
CA LEU A 156 9.77 -4.69 3.47
C LEU A 156 8.68 -3.81 4.09
N THR A 157 7.53 -3.71 3.46
CA THR A 157 6.39 -2.96 4.00
C THR A 157 5.12 -3.36 3.28
N ASP A 158 3.99 -3.18 3.95
CA ASP A 158 2.67 -3.34 3.34
C ASP A 158 2.52 -4.73 2.69
N ILE A 159 2.97 -5.79 3.39
CA ILE A 159 2.88 -7.18 2.94
C ILE A 159 1.41 -7.61 2.89
N HIS A 160 0.59 -7.15 3.86
CA HIS A 160 -0.84 -7.50 3.97
C HIS A 160 -1.11 -9.00 3.81
N THR A 161 -0.43 -9.80 4.61
CA THR A 161 -0.64 -11.24 4.73
C THR A 161 -2.12 -11.50 5.03
N SER A 162 -2.82 -12.14 4.10
CA SER A 162 -4.28 -12.15 4.03
C SER A 162 -4.81 -13.38 3.30
N ARG A 163 -6.14 -13.53 3.21
CA ARG A 163 -6.77 -14.53 2.33
C ARG A 163 -6.42 -14.34 0.85
N LEU A 164 -5.93 -13.18 0.45
CA LEU A 164 -5.45 -12.91 -0.91
C LEU A 164 -3.96 -13.26 -1.06
N LEU A 165 -3.14 -12.77 -0.13
CA LEU A 165 -1.69 -12.94 -0.08
C LEU A 165 -1.34 -13.95 1.02
N THR A 166 -1.50 -15.22 0.68
CA THR A 166 -1.38 -16.38 1.59
C THR A 166 0.07 -16.80 1.84
N GLY A 167 0.29 -17.77 2.73
CA GLY A 167 1.61 -18.25 3.13
C GLY A 167 2.54 -18.66 1.98
N ASP A 168 2.02 -19.26 0.91
CA ASP A 168 2.85 -19.58 -0.27
C ASP A 168 3.39 -18.33 -0.98
N TRP A 169 2.60 -17.25 -1.00
CA TRP A 169 3.04 -15.97 -1.55
C TRP A 169 4.04 -15.30 -0.61
N VAL A 170 3.77 -15.29 0.70
CA VAL A 170 4.69 -14.75 1.71
C VAL A 170 6.03 -15.49 1.68
N ARG A 171 6.03 -16.82 1.57
CA ARG A 171 7.25 -17.63 1.43
C ARG A 171 8.09 -17.20 0.21
N ARG A 172 7.46 -16.89 -0.93
CA ARG A 172 8.18 -16.39 -2.11
C ARG A 172 8.79 -15.02 -1.86
N VAL A 173 8.07 -14.10 -1.20
CA VAL A 173 8.61 -12.79 -0.81
C VAL A 173 9.82 -12.95 0.12
N VAL A 174 9.73 -13.86 1.10
CA VAL A 174 10.84 -14.17 2.02
C VAL A 174 12.05 -14.74 1.26
N ASN A 175 11.83 -15.65 0.31
CA ASN A 175 12.90 -16.20 -0.52
C ASN A 175 13.59 -15.11 -1.37
N GLU A 176 12.83 -14.25 -2.03
CA GLU A 176 13.38 -13.11 -2.79
C GLU A 176 14.16 -12.15 -1.87
N SER A 177 13.63 -11.90 -0.67
CA SER A 177 14.27 -11.04 0.34
C SER A 177 15.62 -11.60 0.80
N ASN A 178 15.67 -12.89 1.13
CA ASN A 178 16.89 -13.56 1.58
C ASN A 178 17.93 -13.69 0.44
N ALA A 179 17.48 -13.86 -0.80
CA ALA A 179 18.36 -13.91 -1.98
C ALA A 179 19.13 -12.59 -2.21
N LEU A 180 18.62 -11.48 -1.67
CA LEU A 180 19.29 -10.18 -1.70
C LEU A 180 20.36 -10.02 -0.61
N THR A 181 20.63 -11.05 0.22
CA THR A 181 21.71 -11.08 1.23
C THR A 181 21.88 -9.75 1.99
N PRO A 182 20.82 -9.22 2.64
CA PRO A 182 20.92 -7.96 3.36
C PRO A 182 21.69 -8.10 4.67
N ASP A 183 22.26 -7.00 5.15
CA ASP A 183 22.86 -6.93 6.49
C ASP A 183 21.78 -6.80 7.57
N LEU A 184 20.75 -5.99 7.27
CA LEU A 184 19.58 -5.75 8.12
C LEU A 184 18.29 -5.81 7.30
N ILE A 185 17.25 -6.43 7.85
CA ILE A 185 15.88 -6.33 7.31
C ILE A 185 15.06 -5.43 8.23
N VAL A 186 14.40 -4.44 7.64
CA VAL A 186 13.45 -3.57 8.33
C VAL A 186 12.06 -3.73 7.73
N ILE A 187 11.03 -3.78 8.57
CA ILE A 187 9.64 -3.92 8.15
C ILE A 187 8.85 -2.70 8.63
N THR A 188 8.46 -1.84 7.69
CA THR A 188 7.89 -0.52 8.02
C THR A 188 6.36 -0.52 8.14
N GLY A 189 5.78 -1.59 8.67
CA GLY A 189 4.34 -1.68 8.99
C GLY A 189 3.48 -2.43 7.96
N ASP A 190 2.21 -2.64 8.33
CA ASP A 190 1.16 -3.29 7.55
C ASP A 190 1.57 -4.70 7.04
N LEU A 191 2.01 -5.56 7.95
CA LEU A 191 2.41 -6.93 7.61
C LEU A 191 1.21 -7.85 7.34
N ILE A 192 0.09 -7.60 8.02
CA ILE A 192 -1.02 -8.56 8.16
C ILE A 192 -2.39 -7.93 7.98
N ASP A 193 -3.36 -8.72 7.53
CA ASP A 193 -4.79 -8.43 7.57
C ASP A 193 -5.54 -9.59 8.24
N GLY A 194 -6.17 -9.33 9.39
CA GLY A 194 -7.00 -10.31 10.12
C GLY A 194 -6.39 -10.77 11.46
N SER A 195 -7.06 -11.70 12.13
CA SER A 195 -6.62 -12.20 13.45
C SER A 195 -5.35 -13.05 13.36
N VAL A 196 -4.60 -13.14 14.45
CA VAL A 196 -3.42 -14.02 14.56
C VAL A 196 -3.79 -15.47 14.29
N GLU A 197 -4.93 -15.91 14.81
CA GLU A 197 -5.44 -17.27 14.58
C GLU A 197 -5.68 -17.55 13.09
N ALA A 198 -6.38 -16.63 12.39
CA ALA A 198 -6.75 -16.83 11.00
C ALA A 198 -5.57 -16.71 10.02
N ARG A 199 -4.48 -16.05 10.42
CA ARG A 199 -3.29 -15.78 9.60
C ARG A 199 -2.04 -16.51 10.06
N ARG A 200 -2.11 -17.34 11.11
CA ARG A 200 -0.93 -18.03 11.68
C ARG A 200 -0.08 -18.72 10.62
N ASP A 201 -0.71 -19.56 9.80
CA ASP A 201 0.00 -20.33 8.77
C ASP A 201 0.48 -19.45 7.61
N ASP A 202 -0.27 -18.39 7.30
CA ASP A 202 0.09 -17.44 6.25
C ASP A 202 1.31 -16.59 6.66
N ALA A 203 1.40 -16.20 7.92
CA ALA A 203 2.49 -15.38 8.47
C ALA A 203 3.73 -16.20 8.85
N ARG A 204 3.57 -17.52 9.09
CA ARG A 204 4.66 -18.42 9.51
C ARG A 204 5.95 -18.30 8.68
N PRO A 205 5.92 -18.19 7.33
CA PRO A 205 7.15 -18.07 6.55
C PRO A 205 7.99 -16.83 6.88
N LEU A 206 7.43 -15.80 7.52
CA LEU A 206 8.19 -14.61 7.94
C LEU A 206 9.29 -14.94 8.95
N ALA A 207 9.16 -16.03 9.72
CA ALA A 207 10.23 -16.50 10.61
C ALA A 207 11.50 -16.93 9.86
N ASP A 208 11.40 -17.19 8.56
CA ASP A 208 12.53 -17.59 7.72
C ASP A 208 13.31 -16.38 7.15
N LEU A 209 12.92 -15.13 7.46
CA LEU A 209 13.69 -13.94 7.11
C LEU A 209 15.05 -13.95 7.81
N ARG A 210 16.13 -13.69 7.07
CA ARG A 210 17.51 -13.79 7.58
C ARG A 210 18.34 -12.59 7.20
N ALA A 211 18.87 -11.92 8.21
CA ALA A 211 19.88 -10.87 8.10
C ALA A 211 20.84 -10.99 9.30
N PRO A 212 22.16 -10.78 9.12
CA PRO A 212 23.13 -10.79 10.23
C PRO A 212 22.78 -9.89 11.42
N ASP A 213 22.25 -8.69 11.15
CA ASP A 213 21.83 -7.73 12.18
C ASP A 213 20.34 -7.85 12.55
N GLY A 214 19.69 -8.92 12.10
CA GLY A 214 18.33 -9.28 12.47
C GLY A 214 17.23 -8.65 11.62
N VAL A 215 16.01 -8.79 12.13
CA VAL A 215 14.77 -8.31 11.50
C VAL A 215 14.09 -7.35 12.46
N ILE A 216 13.98 -6.09 12.07
CA ILE A 216 13.34 -5.04 12.88
C ILE A 216 11.99 -4.70 12.26
N ALA A 217 10.95 -4.51 13.07
CA ALA A 217 9.63 -4.14 12.60
C ALA A 217 9.06 -2.96 13.39
N ILE A 218 8.23 -2.17 12.72
CA ILE A 218 7.29 -1.24 13.36
C ILE A 218 5.87 -1.61 12.96
N THR A 219 4.89 -1.01 13.62
CA THR A 219 3.47 -1.16 13.28
C THR A 219 3.07 -0.18 12.17
N GLY A 220 2.24 -0.65 11.25
CA GLY A 220 1.38 0.21 10.44
C GLY A 220 0.00 0.32 11.06
N ASN A 221 -0.99 0.77 10.29
CA ASN A 221 -2.35 0.91 10.80
C ASN A 221 -3.13 -0.42 10.86
N HIS A 222 -2.75 -1.42 10.06
CA HIS A 222 -3.48 -2.69 9.99
C HIS A 222 -3.27 -3.59 11.21
N GLU A 223 -2.10 -3.50 11.87
CA GLU A 223 -1.88 -4.19 13.15
C GLU A 223 -2.91 -3.74 14.21
N TYR A 224 -3.26 -2.45 14.24
CA TYR A 224 -4.30 -1.91 15.13
C TYR A 224 -5.72 -2.32 14.72
N TYR A 225 -6.02 -2.37 13.43
CA TYR A 225 -7.34 -2.80 12.94
C TYR A 225 -7.62 -4.28 13.22
N ALA A 226 -6.58 -5.09 13.35
CA ALA A 226 -6.69 -6.51 13.63
C ALA A 226 -6.72 -6.80 15.14
N GLN A 227 -5.55 -7.05 15.73
CA GLN A 227 -5.37 -7.53 17.10
C GLN A 227 -3.99 -7.12 17.60
N TYR A 228 -3.75 -5.81 17.69
CA TYR A 228 -2.45 -5.19 17.96
C TYR A 228 -1.57 -6.00 18.93
N GLN A 229 -2.02 -6.19 20.17
CA GLN A 229 -1.24 -6.84 21.22
C GLN A 229 -0.86 -8.28 20.87
N ALA A 230 -1.78 -9.04 20.29
CA ALA A 230 -1.55 -10.42 19.90
C ALA A 230 -0.56 -10.50 18.71
N TRP A 231 -0.66 -9.58 17.76
CA TRP A 231 0.28 -9.50 16.65
C TRP A 231 1.68 -9.07 17.07
N MET A 232 1.81 -8.13 18.02
CA MET A 232 3.13 -7.75 18.55
C MET A 232 3.81 -8.94 19.25
N GLN A 233 3.06 -9.78 19.97
CA GLN A 233 3.60 -11.03 20.52
C GLN A 233 3.96 -12.04 19.42
N ALA A 234 3.11 -12.19 18.41
CA ALA A 234 3.36 -13.09 17.29
C ALA A 234 4.61 -12.70 16.49
N PHE A 235 4.82 -11.41 16.20
CA PHE A 235 6.02 -10.94 15.50
C PHE A 235 7.29 -11.20 16.29
N ARG A 236 7.28 -11.00 17.61
CA ARG A 236 8.41 -11.40 18.49
C ARG A 236 8.67 -12.90 18.44
N ALA A 237 7.62 -13.72 18.42
CA ALA A 237 7.73 -15.17 18.25
C ALA A 237 8.25 -15.59 16.86
N LEU A 238 8.09 -14.74 15.84
CA LEU A 238 8.66 -14.88 14.49
C LEU A 238 10.05 -14.22 14.39
N HIS A 239 10.75 -14.03 15.51
CA HIS A 239 12.12 -13.51 15.60
C HIS A 239 12.29 -12.04 15.15
N MET A 240 11.21 -11.25 15.15
CA MET A 240 11.28 -9.82 14.86
C MET A 240 11.47 -9.01 16.13
N GLN A 241 12.37 -8.03 16.07
CA GLN A 241 12.46 -6.98 17.08
C GLN A 241 11.50 -5.85 16.73
N VAL A 242 10.40 -5.75 17.49
CA VAL A 242 9.39 -4.72 17.26
C VAL A 242 9.76 -3.44 18.02
N LEU A 243 9.85 -2.32 17.32
CA LEU A 243 10.08 -1.00 17.89
C LEU A 243 8.76 -0.25 18.06
N GLU A 244 8.51 0.20 19.28
CA GLU A 244 7.30 0.94 19.66
C GLU A 244 7.75 2.25 20.34
N ASN A 245 7.95 3.31 19.54
CA ASN A 245 8.60 4.55 19.99
C ASN A 245 9.93 4.27 20.71
N SER A 246 10.78 3.47 20.05
CA SER A 246 12.06 3.02 20.61
C SER A 246 13.10 2.90 19.51
N HIS A 247 14.36 2.66 19.90
CA HIS A 247 15.44 2.45 18.95
C HIS A 247 16.32 1.25 19.33
N VAL A 248 17.15 0.85 18.37
CA VAL A 248 18.28 -0.05 18.57
C VAL A 248 19.51 0.52 17.90
N GLN A 249 20.69 0.12 18.38
CA GLN A 249 21.95 0.48 17.76
C GLN A 249 22.56 -0.74 17.09
N VAL A 250 22.78 -0.67 15.78
CA VAL A 250 23.66 -1.61 15.09
C VAL A 250 25.09 -1.13 15.29
N ARG A 251 25.98 -1.98 15.77
CA ARG A 251 27.38 -1.64 16.06
C ARG A 251 28.35 -2.39 15.15
N ARG A 252 29.44 -1.71 14.81
CA ARG A 252 30.60 -2.23 14.07
C ARG A 252 31.86 -1.66 14.71
N GLY A 253 32.47 -2.40 15.63
CA GLY A 253 33.53 -1.85 16.48
C GLY A 253 33.02 -0.64 17.28
N ASP A 254 33.71 0.48 17.19
CA ASP A 254 33.33 1.74 17.86
C ASP A 254 32.26 2.55 17.09
N ALA A 255 31.94 2.16 15.85
CA ALA A 255 30.92 2.82 15.05
C ALA A 255 29.52 2.30 15.39
N ALA A 256 28.54 3.20 15.39
CA ALA A 256 27.13 2.86 15.60
C ALA A 256 26.24 3.48 14.51
N LEU A 257 25.12 2.80 14.25
CA LEU A 257 24.01 3.24 13.41
C LEU A 257 22.72 3.06 14.22
N THR A 258 21.96 4.13 14.42
CA THR A 258 20.72 4.09 15.18
C THR A 258 19.55 3.78 14.24
N ILE A 259 18.81 2.71 14.54
CA ILE A 259 17.53 2.39 13.89
C ILE A 259 16.42 2.73 14.88
N ALA A 260 15.69 3.80 14.61
CA ALA A 260 14.56 4.23 15.44
C ALA A 260 13.24 3.84 14.77
N GLY A 261 12.22 3.54 15.56
CA GLY A 261 10.89 3.21 15.08
C GLY A 261 9.80 3.86 15.92
N VAL A 262 8.79 4.41 15.25
CA VAL A 262 7.61 5.02 15.88
C VAL A 262 6.33 4.22 15.61
N THR A 263 5.32 4.38 16.46
CA THR A 263 3.99 3.78 16.27
C THR A 263 3.18 4.48 15.18
N ASP A 264 2.00 3.96 14.81
CA ASP A 264 1.12 4.59 13.82
C ASP A 264 0.12 5.57 14.48
N PRO A 265 -0.24 6.72 13.86
CA PRO A 265 -1.22 7.66 14.42
C PRO A 265 -2.60 7.06 14.73
N VAL A 266 -2.96 5.93 14.12
CA VAL A 266 -4.22 5.23 14.42
C VAL A 266 -4.27 4.67 15.84
N ALA A 267 -3.11 4.51 16.50
CA ALA A 267 -2.98 4.05 17.88
C ALA A 267 -3.88 4.83 18.86
N ALA A 268 -4.06 6.13 18.64
CA ALA A 268 -4.93 6.96 19.48
C ALA A 268 -6.39 6.47 19.52
N ARG A 269 -6.90 5.88 18.43
CA ARG A 269 -8.27 5.32 18.38
C ARG A 269 -8.44 4.11 19.31
N TYR A 270 -7.34 3.50 19.71
CA TYR A 270 -7.27 2.33 20.56
C TYR A 270 -6.72 2.66 21.95
N GLY A 271 -6.53 3.95 22.29
CA GLY A 271 -5.94 4.38 23.55
C GLY A 271 -4.47 3.95 23.72
N LEU A 272 -3.76 3.72 22.62
CA LEU A 272 -2.36 3.31 22.60
C LEU A 272 -1.44 4.50 22.25
N PRO A 273 -0.13 4.41 22.59
CA PRO A 273 0.83 5.50 22.36
C PRO A 273 0.88 5.95 20.90
N LEU A 274 0.76 7.26 20.68
CA LEU A 274 0.94 7.92 19.38
C LEU A 274 2.41 7.88 18.93
N PRO A 275 2.70 8.08 17.63
CA PRO A 275 4.07 8.20 17.16
C PRO A 275 4.81 9.30 17.92
N ASP A 276 5.93 8.95 18.52
CA ASP A 276 6.74 9.85 19.33
C ASP A 276 8.23 9.63 19.04
N LEU A 277 8.77 10.49 18.18
CA LEU A 277 10.17 10.45 17.79
C LEU A 277 11.11 10.87 18.93
N GLU A 278 10.66 11.73 19.82
CA GLU A 278 11.48 12.18 20.96
C GLU A 278 11.72 11.02 21.92
N THR A 279 10.65 10.30 22.27
CA THR A 279 10.75 9.07 23.05
C THR A 279 11.55 8.00 22.33
N ALA A 280 11.37 7.83 21.01
CA ALA A 280 12.12 6.85 20.23
C ALA A 280 13.64 7.10 20.25
N LEU A 281 14.07 8.35 20.31
CA LEU A 281 15.48 8.75 20.33
C LEU A 281 16.04 8.97 21.75
N ALA A 282 15.22 8.85 22.79
CA ALA A 282 15.68 9.02 24.17
C ALA A 282 16.79 8.01 24.51
N GLY A 283 17.97 8.52 24.85
CA GLY A 283 19.15 7.70 25.17
C GLY A 283 19.91 7.12 23.97
N ALA A 284 19.52 7.47 22.74
CA ALA A 284 20.29 7.12 21.54
C ALA A 284 21.65 7.84 21.53
N ASP A 285 22.66 7.22 20.91
CA ASP A 285 23.95 7.87 20.70
C ASP A 285 23.75 9.10 19.78
N PRO A 286 24.03 10.33 20.26
CA PRO A 286 23.79 11.55 19.50
C PRO A 286 24.76 11.72 18.33
N THR A 287 25.84 10.93 18.27
CA THR A 287 26.84 10.98 17.20
C THR A 287 26.56 9.97 16.08
N ALA A 288 25.74 8.95 16.36
CA ALA A 288 25.36 7.95 15.39
C ALA A 288 24.30 8.49 14.41
N PRO A 289 24.44 8.29 13.08
CA PRO A 289 23.38 8.63 12.15
C PRO A 289 22.11 7.83 12.46
N VAL A 290 20.95 8.47 12.28
CA VAL A 290 19.64 7.88 12.56
C VAL A 290 18.93 7.52 11.26
N ILE A 291 18.50 6.25 11.18
CA ILE A 291 17.51 5.77 10.23
C ILE A 291 16.17 5.63 10.98
N LEU A 292 15.15 6.34 10.55
CA LEU A 292 13.81 6.28 11.10
C LEU A 292 12.92 5.34 10.28
N LEU A 293 12.28 4.40 10.97
CA LEU A 293 11.16 3.63 10.49
C LEU A 293 9.88 4.35 10.95
N ASP A 294 9.12 4.87 9.99
CA ASP A 294 7.81 5.48 10.23
C ASP A 294 6.90 5.04 9.09
N HIS A 295 5.83 4.33 9.41
CA HIS A 295 4.95 3.75 8.40
C HIS A 295 4.38 4.83 7.47
N ARG A 296 4.08 6.03 7.98
CA ARG A 296 3.50 7.12 7.19
C ARG A 296 4.53 8.22 6.90
N PRO A 297 4.63 8.71 5.66
CA PRO A 297 5.63 9.71 5.32
C PRO A 297 5.26 11.14 5.74
N ARG A 298 4.06 11.35 6.31
CA ARG A 298 3.47 12.68 6.51
C ARG A 298 4.32 13.61 7.38
N ASN A 299 5.00 13.06 8.38
CA ASN A 299 5.76 13.83 9.37
C ASN A 299 7.27 13.95 9.02
N ALA A 300 7.66 13.62 7.77
CA ALA A 300 9.07 13.59 7.37
C ALA A 300 9.85 14.89 7.61
N ARG A 301 9.19 16.06 7.53
CA ARG A 301 9.84 17.35 7.85
C ARG A 301 10.19 17.48 9.34
N GLU A 302 9.32 16.98 10.22
CA GLU A 302 9.58 16.97 11.66
C GLU A 302 10.73 16.01 11.99
N ALA A 303 10.79 14.85 11.32
CA ALA A 303 11.91 13.92 11.44
C ALA A 303 13.24 14.54 10.98
N ALA A 304 13.24 15.20 9.81
CA ALA A 304 14.42 15.91 9.30
C ALA A 304 14.91 16.98 10.29
N ALA A 305 13.99 17.77 10.86
CA ALA A 305 14.30 18.79 11.85
C ALA A 305 14.91 18.22 13.16
N ARG A 306 14.66 16.94 13.47
CA ARG A 306 15.28 16.22 14.60
C ARG A 306 16.60 15.53 14.24
N GLY A 307 17.13 15.76 13.03
CA GLY A 307 18.45 15.28 12.62
C GLY A 307 18.46 13.86 12.02
N VAL A 308 17.30 13.28 11.76
CA VAL A 308 17.18 12.00 11.03
C VAL A 308 17.83 12.13 9.66
N LYS A 309 18.58 11.11 9.24
CA LYS A 309 19.32 11.11 7.96
C LYS A 309 18.60 10.34 6.85
N LEU A 310 17.88 9.29 7.22
CA LEU A 310 17.07 8.49 6.33
C LEU A 310 15.76 8.13 7.01
N GLN A 311 14.63 8.37 6.37
CA GLN A 311 13.33 7.84 6.78
C GLN A 311 12.84 6.83 5.75
N LEU A 312 12.41 5.67 6.22
CA LEU A 312 11.80 4.60 5.43
C LEU A 312 10.31 4.51 5.79
N SER A 313 9.45 4.67 4.78
CA SER A 313 7.99 4.66 4.93
C SER A 313 7.31 3.76 3.90
N GLY A 314 6.06 3.38 4.21
CA GLY A 314 5.17 2.59 3.36
C GLY A 314 3.82 3.28 3.19
N HIS A 315 2.73 2.59 3.51
CA HIS A 315 1.35 3.09 3.70
C HIS A 315 0.58 3.51 2.43
N THR A 316 1.30 4.15 1.51
CA THR A 316 0.68 4.83 0.37
C THR A 316 0.45 3.91 -0.82
N HIS A 317 1.15 2.76 -0.85
CA HIS A 317 1.25 1.83 -1.97
C HIS A 317 1.57 2.47 -3.33
N GLY A 318 2.17 3.67 -3.34
CA GLY A 318 2.38 4.48 -4.54
C GLY A 318 1.10 5.00 -5.20
N GLY A 319 -0.04 4.99 -4.50
CA GLY A 319 -1.35 5.34 -5.05
C GLY A 319 -2.02 4.21 -5.85
N GLN A 320 -1.36 3.05 -6.01
CA GLN A 320 -1.86 1.80 -6.61
C GLN A 320 -2.17 1.87 -8.12
N ILE A 321 -2.76 2.95 -8.62
CA ILE A 321 -3.06 3.19 -10.03
C ILE A 321 -2.43 4.53 -10.43
N ILE A 322 -1.78 4.57 -11.59
CA ILE A 322 -1.17 5.79 -12.13
C ILE A 322 -2.16 6.97 -12.12
N GLY A 323 -1.73 8.11 -11.57
CA GLY A 323 -2.54 9.32 -11.42
C GLY A 323 -3.36 9.40 -10.13
N MET A 324 -3.58 8.28 -9.42
CA MET A 324 -4.26 8.31 -8.11
C MET A 324 -3.37 8.86 -6.99
N ASP A 325 -2.05 8.87 -7.19
CA ASP A 325 -1.07 9.55 -6.32
C ASP A 325 -1.46 11.02 -6.06
N GLN A 326 -2.01 11.70 -7.08
CA GLN A 326 -2.44 13.10 -6.98
C GLN A 326 -3.63 13.30 -6.03
N LEU A 327 -4.46 12.26 -5.86
CA LEU A 327 -5.62 12.29 -4.96
C LEU A 327 -5.20 12.05 -3.50
N VAL A 328 -4.14 11.26 -3.28
CA VAL A 328 -3.70 10.86 -1.94
C VAL A 328 -2.53 11.68 -1.40
N LYS A 329 -1.75 12.35 -2.25
CA LYS A 329 -0.52 13.07 -1.82
C LYS A 329 -0.77 14.09 -0.72
N ARG A 330 -1.88 14.84 -0.78
CA ARG A 330 -2.17 15.89 0.22
C ARG A 330 -2.39 15.28 1.62
N ALA A 331 -3.01 14.10 1.69
CA ALA A 331 -3.20 13.40 2.95
C ALA A 331 -1.88 12.83 3.52
N ASN A 332 -0.86 12.66 2.67
CA ASN A 332 0.44 12.07 2.99
C ASN A 332 1.58 13.11 3.04
N GLY A 333 1.28 14.38 3.26
CA GLY A 333 2.31 15.44 3.36
C GLY A 333 2.98 15.80 2.02
N GLY A 334 2.43 15.35 0.90
CA GLY A 334 2.98 15.53 -0.45
C GLY A 334 3.79 14.33 -0.96
N TYR A 335 4.02 13.31 -0.11
CA TYR A 335 4.88 12.17 -0.41
C TYR A 335 4.05 10.92 -0.71
N VAL A 336 4.35 10.21 -1.79
CA VAL A 336 3.57 9.03 -2.23
C VAL A 336 4.43 7.88 -2.73
N SER A 337 5.50 8.13 -3.49
CA SER A 337 6.27 7.02 -4.06
C SER A 337 7.70 7.44 -4.36
N GLY A 338 8.65 6.60 -3.94
CA GLY A 338 10.06 6.74 -4.23
C GLY A 338 10.78 7.72 -3.31
N ARG A 339 11.87 8.27 -3.82
CA ARG A 339 12.83 9.08 -3.06
C ARG A 339 12.43 10.56 -3.06
N TYR A 340 12.55 11.19 -1.90
CA TYR A 340 12.42 12.62 -1.69
C TYR A 340 13.62 13.14 -0.89
N ASP A 341 14.06 14.34 -1.19
CA ASP A 341 14.92 15.12 -0.31
C ASP A 341 14.02 16.00 0.58
N VAL A 342 14.21 15.91 1.90
CA VAL A 342 13.45 16.64 2.90
C VAL A 342 14.45 17.31 3.83
N ASP A 343 14.81 18.55 3.52
CA ASP A 343 15.73 19.37 4.32
C ASP A 343 17.07 18.66 4.60
N GLY A 344 17.61 17.96 3.59
CA GLY A 344 18.85 17.18 3.68
C GLY A 344 18.72 15.77 4.27
N MET A 345 17.53 15.38 4.73
CA MET A 345 17.18 13.98 5.02
C MET A 345 16.68 13.30 3.73
N THR A 346 17.09 12.05 3.49
CA THR A 346 16.45 11.25 2.46
C THR A 346 15.18 10.59 3.01
N LEU A 347 14.02 10.87 2.42
CA LEU A 347 12.80 10.09 2.63
C LEU A 347 12.64 9.09 1.48
N TYR A 348 12.38 7.83 1.80
CA TYR A 348 11.98 6.83 0.82
C TYR A 348 10.59 6.27 1.16
N VAL A 349 9.64 6.48 0.26
CA VAL A 349 8.27 5.95 0.38
C VAL A 349 8.14 4.76 -0.55
N SER A 350 8.10 3.56 0.04
CA SER A 350 7.97 2.34 -0.75
C SER A 350 6.55 2.15 -1.26
N ASN A 351 6.45 1.56 -2.46
CA ASN A 351 5.16 1.13 -3.01
C ASN A 351 4.59 -0.10 -2.32
N GLY A 352 5.32 -0.73 -1.39
CA GLY A 352 4.89 -1.92 -0.68
C GLY A 352 5.18 -3.22 -1.43
N ALA A 353 5.44 -4.28 -0.66
CA ALA A 353 5.66 -5.61 -1.18
C ALA A 353 4.32 -6.30 -1.54
N GLY A 354 3.31 -6.12 -0.71
CA GLY A 354 1.96 -6.62 -0.96
C GLY A 354 1.00 -5.50 -1.31
N LEU A 355 -0.26 -5.70 -0.94
CA LEU A 355 -1.29 -4.68 -0.94
C LEU A 355 -2.48 -5.13 -0.09
N TRP A 356 -3.26 -4.16 0.36
CA TRP A 356 -4.50 -4.43 1.07
C TRP A 356 -5.55 -5.11 0.18
N ALA A 357 -6.12 -6.22 0.68
CA ALA A 357 -7.13 -7.00 -0.03
C ALA A 357 -8.43 -6.24 -0.35
N GLY A 358 -8.67 -5.09 0.30
CA GLY A 358 -9.82 -4.24 0.00
C GLY A 358 -9.69 -3.46 -1.32
N PHE A 359 -8.49 -3.23 -1.83
CA PHE A 359 -8.27 -2.64 -3.16
C PHE A 359 -7.04 -3.27 -3.84
N PRO A 360 -7.11 -4.53 -4.26
CA PRO A 360 -5.92 -5.27 -4.65
C PRO A 360 -5.57 -5.12 -6.13
N ALA A 361 -5.47 -3.89 -6.63
CA ALA A 361 -5.13 -3.60 -8.03
C ALA A 361 -3.91 -2.68 -8.15
N ARG A 362 -2.94 -3.06 -9.00
CA ARG A 362 -1.77 -2.24 -9.34
C ARG A 362 -1.69 -1.98 -10.84
N ILE A 363 -1.82 -0.72 -11.26
CA ILE A 363 -1.75 -0.33 -12.69
C ILE A 363 -0.73 0.79 -12.84
N GLY A 364 0.44 0.46 -13.39
CA GLY A 364 1.54 1.41 -13.59
C GLY A 364 2.31 1.79 -12.31
N VAL A 365 2.03 1.11 -11.19
CA VAL A 365 2.66 1.33 -9.87
C VAL A 365 3.14 -0.03 -9.33
N PRO A 366 4.33 -0.50 -9.75
CA PRO A 366 4.81 -1.82 -9.35
C PRO A 366 5.04 -1.90 -7.84
N SER A 367 4.76 -3.07 -7.26
CA SER A 367 5.23 -3.42 -5.91
C SER A 367 6.74 -3.63 -5.93
N GLU A 368 7.36 -3.54 -4.77
CA GLU A 368 8.81 -3.63 -4.63
C GLU A 368 9.24 -4.25 -3.30
N ILE A 369 10.42 -4.85 -3.32
CA ILE A 369 11.24 -5.15 -2.14
C ILE A 369 12.47 -4.29 -2.28
N THR A 370 12.69 -3.33 -1.39
CA THR A 370 13.70 -2.28 -1.62
C THR A 370 14.97 -2.58 -0.83
N LEU A 371 16.07 -2.82 -1.53
CA LEU A 371 17.40 -2.91 -0.96
C LEU A 371 18.07 -1.53 -1.01
N VAL A 372 18.27 -0.94 0.16
CA VAL A 372 18.93 0.34 0.35
C VAL A 372 20.39 0.10 0.69
N THR A 373 21.29 0.54 -0.17
CA THR A 373 22.73 0.55 0.12
C THR A 373 23.11 1.93 0.66
N LEU A 374 23.60 1.95 1.89
CA LEU A 374 24.07 3.18 2.52
C LEU A 374 25.43 3.55 1.92
N ARG A 375 25.59 4.82 1.58
CA ARG A 375 26.84 5.39 1.08
C ARG A 375 27.26 6.53 1.97
N ARG A 376 28.56 6.68 2.18
CA ARG A 376 29.07 7.88 2.83
C ARG A 376 28.90 9.07 1.88
N ALA A 377 28.28 10.16 2.36
CA ALA A 377 28.28 11.41 1.60
C ALA A 377 29.69 12.03 1.56
N PRO A 378 30.07 12.70 0.46
CA PRO A 378 31.39 13.35 0.32
C PRO A 378 31.72 14.31 1.46
#